data_AF-A0A2R4C9J9-F1
#
_entry.id   AF-A0A2R4C9J9-F1
#
_cell.length_a   1.000
_cell.length_b   1.000
_cell.length_c   1.000
_cell.angle_alpha   90.00
_cell.angle_beta   90.00
_cell.angle_gamma   90.00
#
_symmetry.space_group_name_H-M   'P 1'
#
loop_
_entity.id
_entity.type
_entity.pdbx_description
1 polymer ?
#
loop_
_entity_poly.entity_id
_entity_poly.type
_entity_poly.pdbx_seq_one_letter_code
_entity_poly.pdbx_strand_id
1 'polypeptide(L)'
;MKRFLAACAALQLLAGGAGAATGHITHDSLTWTLVDLDLADGIAPSLQFLPPPAGPLGAARAYVSAFAGGALHEDNVVAGGTDALLAELDYSPAAYTSVRVDGRADPATLSLSLDTVATLEPNGASATAWLHGGVLPFILSANTGVTFHSTVLLQGERGTEPGIYDAWLASGTLTVSLDGLAPGQSVFTDYVAVTLSPSPGDPVAVDFTRVLSVDYSNRTAASMTGDVALLAIGTTAIAPVPEPGGLPMALAGLALVGWRVRRRG
;
A
#
# COMPACT_ATOMS: atom_id res chain seq x y z
N MET A 1 60.47 -13.10 -32.11
CA MET A 1 59.87 -12.18 -31.12
C MET A 1 58.45 -11.85 -31.55
N LYS A 2 57.44 -12.57 -31.04
CA LYS A 2 56.02 -12.32 -31.35
C LYS A 2 55.37 -11.68 -30.12
N ARG A 3 54.89 -10.44 -30.28
CA ARG A 3 54.28 -9.63 -29.23
C ARG A 3 52.89 -10.20 -28.91
N PHE A 4 52.68 -10.66 -27.68
CA PHE A 4 51.35 -10.98 -27.17
C PHE A 4 50.62 -9.66 -26.89
N LEU A 5 49.57 -9.38 -27.67
CA LEU A 5 48.61 -8.32 -27.40
C LEU A 5 47.90 -8.65 -26.08
N ALA A 6 48.08 -7.78 -25.09
CA ALA A 6 47.38 -7.82 -23.83
C ALA A 6 45.87 -7.65 -24.09
N ALA A 7 45.10 -8.68 -23.77
CA ALA A 7 43.66 -8.57 -23.66
C ALA A 7 43.37 -7.69 -22.43
N CYS A 8 43.14 -6.39 -22.65
CA CYS A 8 42.44 -5.55 -21.70
C CYS A 8 41.02 -6.10 -21.58
N ALA A 9 40.82 -7.02 -20.64
CA ALA A 9 39.51 -7.41 -20.17
C ALA A 9 38.84 -6.15 -19.62
N ALA A 10 37.83 -5.67 -20.33
CA ALA A 10 36.98 -4.59 -19.89
C ALA A 10 36.30 -5.05 -18.58
N LEU A 11 36.85 -4.57 -17.47
CA LEU A 11 36.19 -4.54 -16.18
C LEU A 11 35.08 -3.47 -16.31
N GLN A 12 34.02 -3.81 -17.04
CA GLN A 12 32.81 -3.01 -16.97
C GLN A 12 32.30 -3.17 -15.54
N LEU A 13 32.54 -2.13 -14.74
CA LEU A 13 31.81 -1.87 -13.52
C LEU A 13 30.34 -2.07 -13.85
N LEU A 14 29.76 -3.12 -13.27
CA LEU A 14 28.34 -3.40 -13.29
C LEU A 14 27.68 -2.22 -12.57
N ALA A 15 27.30 -1.22 -13.35
CA ALA A 15 26.41 -0.18 -12.87
C ALA A 15 25.11 -0.88 -12.53
N GLY A 16 24.84 -1.04 -11.23
CA GLY A 16 23.53 -1.49 -10.75
C GLY A 16 22.49 -0.59 -11.40
N GLY A 17 21.51 -1.21 -12.08
CA GLY A 17 20.41 -0.47 -12.68
C GLY A 17 19.70 0.35 -11.61
N ALA A 18 19.30 1.58 -11.95
CA ALA A 18 18.45 2.37 -11.09
C ALA A 18 16.99 1.96 -11.36
N GLY A 19 16.52 0.93 -10.65
CA GLY A 19 15.10 0.58 -10.61
C GLY A 19 14.33 1.48 -9.63
N ALA A 20 13.06 1.76 -9.91
CA ALA A 20 12.17 2.42 -8.97
C ALA A 20 10.75 1.84 -9.10
N ALA A 21 10.01 1.85 -8.01
CA ALA A 21 8.62 1.46 -7.92
C ALA A 21 7.91 2.49 -7.07
N THR A 22 6.80 2.99 -7.59
CA THR A 22 5.97 3.98 -6.90
C THR A 22 4.56 3.43 -6.74
N GLY A 23 3.90 3.87 -5.69
CA GLY A 23 2.55 3.50 -5.33
C GLY A 23 1.82 4.72 -4.81
N HIS A 24 0.62 4.95 -5.31
CA HIS A 24 -0.30 5.98 -4.87
C HIS A 24 -1.67 5.35 -4.61
N ILE A 25 -2.25 5.65 -3.45
CA ILE A 25 -3.57 5.16 -3.05
C ILE A 25 -4.38 6.34 -2.55
N THR A 26 -5.61 6.48 -3.02
CA THR A 26 -6.58 7.40 -2.41
C THR A 26 -7.90 6.72 -2.10
N HIS A 27 -8.50 7.12 -0.98
CA HIS A 27 -9.93 7.00 -0.75
C HIS A 27 -10.57 8.38 -0.89
N ASP A 28 -11.58 8.46 -1.75
CA ASP A 28 -12.48 9.61 -1.81
C ASP A 28 -13.45 9.64 -0.63
N SER A 29 -14.14 10.78 -0.48
CA SER A 29 -15.14 11.02 0.54
C SER A 29 -16.19 9.92 0.65
N LEU A 30 -16.59 9.62 1.89
CA LEU A 30 -17.66 8.66 2.17
C LEU A 30 -19.00 9.27 1.74
N THR A 31 -19.77 8.51 0.97
CA THR A 31 -21.15 8.85 0.60
C THR A 31 -22.09 7.74 1.01
N TRP A 32 -23.39 8.04 1.12
CA TRP A 32 -24.39 7.04 1.49
C TRP A 32 -25.73 7.30 0.84
N THR A 33 -26.49 6.22 0.67
CA THR A 33 -27.90 6.25 0.25
C THR A 33 -28.78 5.59 1.30
N LEU A 34 -29.99 6.11 1.48
CA LEU A 34 -30.95 5.60 2.44
C LEU A 34 -32.22 5.15 1.72
N VAL A 35 -32.78 4.03 2.18
CA VAL A 35 -34.01 3.45 1.65
C VAL A 35 -34.94 3.16 2.82
N ASP A 36 -36.19 3.61 2.72
CA ASP A 36 -37.25 3.21 3.62
C ASP A 36 -37.67 1.77 3.31
N LEU A 37 -37.59 0.88 4.30
CA LEU A 37 -37.94 -0.53 4.15
C LEU A 37 -39.41 -0.82 4.51
N ASP A 38 -40.11 0.12 5.17
CA ASP A 38 -41.53 0.00 5.54
C ASP A 38 -42.26 1.35 5.46
N LEU A 39 -42.74 1.68 4.27
CA LEU A 39 -43.48 2.92 4.00
C LEU A 39 -44.76 3.10 4.85
N ALA A 40 -45.23 2.08 5.57
CA ALA A 40 -46.45 2.13 6.36
C ALA A 40 -46.22 2.54 7.83
N ASP A 41 -44.99 2.50 8.33
CA ASP A 41 -44.71 2.80 9.75
C ASP A 41 -44.66 4.30 10.07
N GLY A 42 -44.58 5.14 9.03
CA GLY A 42 -44.51 6.60 9.15
C GLY A 42 -43.16 7.12 9.64
N ILE A 43 -42.11 6.31 9.66
CA ILE A 43 -40.75 6.66 10.09
C ILE A 43 -39.93 6.96 8.84
N ALA A 44 -39.55 8.23 8.67
CA ALA A 44 -38.66 8.61 7.57
C ALA A 44 -37.25 8.00 7.74
N PRO A 45 -36.62 7.51 6.66
CA PRO A 45 -35.27 6.95 6.73
C PRO A 45 -34.25 8.05 7.07
N SER A 46 -33.40 7.79 8.05
CA SER A 46 -32.42 8.76 8.55
C SER A 46 -31.13 8.08 9.02
N LEU A 47 -30.03 8.80 8.82
CA LEU A 47 -28.69 8.45 9.30
C LEU A 47 -28.11 9.67 10.01
N GLN A 48 -27.69 9.49 11.25
CA GLN A 48 -27.04 10.52 12.03
C GLN A 48 -25.65 10.06 12.42
N PHE A 49 -24.62 10.74 11.94
CA PHE A 49 -23.28 10.56 12.48
C PHE A 49 -23.19 11.17 13.88
N LEU A 50 -22.58 10.41 14.78
CA LEU A 50 -22.31 10.85 16.14
C LEU A 50 -20.92 11.49 16.20
N PRO A 51 -20.68 12.38 17.18
CA PRO A 51 -19.33 12.82 17.46
C PRO A 51 -18.45 11.60 17.70
N PRO A 52 -17.24 11.58 17.11
CA PRO A 52 -16.33 10.48 17.34
C PRO A 52 -15.99 10.32 18.81
N PRO A 53 -15.67 9.09 19.26
CA PRO A 53 -15.32 8.82 20.65
C PRO A 53 -14.13 9.69 21.08
N ALA A 54 -14.06 10.04 22.37
CA ALA A 54 -12.96 10.82 22.90
C ALA A 54 -11.62 10.10 22.67
N GLY A 55 -10.81 10.61 21.73
CA GLY A 55 -9.56 9.99 21.31
C GLY A 55 -9.13 10.40 19.89
N PRO A 56 -7.99 9.86 19.41
CA PRO A 56 -7.52 10.12 18.06
C PRO A 56 -8.45 9.49 17.02
N LEU A 57 -8.77 10.25 15.97
CA LEU A 57 -9.67 9.87 14.88
C LEU A 57 -8.97 9.02 13.82
N GLY A 58 -8.32 7.96 14.27
CA GLY A 58 -7.47 7.13 13.44
C GLY A 58 -5.98 7.45 13.59
N ALA A 59 -5.20 6.79 12.77
CA ALA A 59 -3.74 6.79 12.86
C ALA A 59 -3.17 6.64 11.45
N ALA A 60 -2.08 7.36 11.19
CA ALA A 60 -1.23 7.08 10.05
C ALA A 60 0.09 6.50 10.55
N ARG A 61 0.58 5.52 9.81
CA ARG A 61 1.87 4.90 10.04
C ARG A 61 2.63 4.85 8.74
N ALA A 62 3.79 5.48 8.74
CA ALA A 62 4.82 5.39 7.71
C ALA A 62 5.92 4.46 8.22
N TYR A 63 6.40 3.56 7.37
CA TYR A 63 7.52 2.68 7.66
C TYR A 63 8.36 2.53 6.42
N VAL A 64 9.66 2.67 6.56
CA VAL A 64 10.61 2.39 5.48
C VAL A 64 11.67 1.45 6.01
N SER A 65 12.16 0.58 5.14
CA SER A 65 13.33 -0.24 5.41
C SER A 65 14.21 -0.35 4.19
N ALA A 66 15.52 -0.35 4.41
CA ALA A 66 16.51 -0.44 3.35
C ALA A 66 17.67 -1.32 3.78
N PHE A 67 18.23 -2.09 2.85
CA PHE A 67 19.45 -2.84 3.08
C PHE A 67 20.64 -2.03 2.59
N ALA A 68 21.55 -1.67 3.51
CA ALA A 68 22.75 -0.93 3.20
C ALA A 68 23.95 -1.54 3.94
N GLY A 69 25.07 -1.74 3.24
CA GLY A 69 26.30 -2.26 3.86
C GLY A 69 26.16 -3.65 4.53
N GLY A 70 25.21 -4.47 4.08
CA GLY A 70 24.92 -5.78 4.67
C GLY A 70 24.11 -5.75 5.97
N ALA A 71 23.57 -4.59 6.34
CA ALA A 71 22.65 -4.42 7.46
C ALA A 71 21.27 -3.95 6.99
N LEU A 72 20.23 -4.36 7.70
CA LEU A 72 18.88 -3.83 7.55
C LEU A 72 18.76 -2.56 8.40
N HIS A 73 18.33 -1.48 7.78
CA HIS A 73 17.96 -0.24 8.42
C HIS A 73 16.44 -0.08 8.35
N GLU A 74 15.82 0.28 9.45
CA GLU A 74 14.37 0.44 9.54
C GLU A 74 14.08 1.75 10.28
N ASP A 75 13.08 2.47 9.80
CA ASP A 75 12.54 3.63 10.50
C ASP A 75 11.01 3.61 10.43
N ASN A 76 10.38 4.19 11.43
CA ASN A 76 8.93 4.29 11.50
C ASN A 76 8.50 5.63 12.10
N VAL A 77 7.42 6.15 11.53
CA VAL A 77 6.72 7.30 12.06
C VAL A 77 5.26 6.92 12.26
N VAL A 78 4.75 7.20 13.45
CA VAL A 78 3.34 7.04 13.78
C VAL A 78 2.80 8.41 14.16
N ALA A 79 1.69 8.78 13.53
CA ALA A 79 0.99 10.01 13.84
C ALA A 79 -0.48 9.68 14.12
N GLY A 80 -1.03 10.27 15.18
CA GLY A 80 -2.44 10.20 15.53
C GLY A 80 -2.95 11.59 15.91
N GLY A 81 -4.27 11.79 15.85
CA GLY A 81 -4.87 13.07 16.17
C GLY A 81 -6.28 13.22 15.62
N THR A 82 -6.90 14.34 15.95
CA THR A 82 -8.26 14.71 15.51
C THR A 82 -8.26 15.60 14.27
N ASP A 83 -7.15 16.28 13.99
CA ASP A 83 -6.99 17.18 12.84
C ASP A 83 -6.43 16.45 11.61
N ALA A 84 -6.24 17.20 10.52
CA ALA A 84 -5.50 16.72 9.37
C ALA A 84 -4.11 16.22 9.80
N LEU A 85 -3.69 15.11 9.22
CA LEU A 85 -2.53 14.38 9.66
C LEU A 85 -1.63 14.06 8.48
N LEU A 86 -0.35 14.34 8.65
CA LEU A 86 0.72 14.04 7.71
C LEU A 86 1.80 13.27 8.48
N ALA A 87 2.15 12.08 7.99
CA ALA A 87 3.36 11.41 8.42
C ALA A 87 4.20 11.13 7.17
N GLU A 88 5.43 11.63 7.17
CA GLU A 88 6.36 11.48 6.08
C GLU A 88 7.63 10.86 6.64
N LEU A 89 8.22 9.97 5.85
CA LEU A 89 9.48 9.35 6.16
C LEU A 89 10.29 9.21 4.88
N ASP A 90 11.45 9.86 4.88
CA ASP A 90 12.35 9.91 3.75
C ASP A 90 13.69 9.27 4.13
N TYR A 91 14.01 8.18 3.45
CA TYR A 91 15.29 7.49 3.49
C TYR A 91 15.97 7.61 2.12
N SER A 92 16.05 8.85 1.63
CA SER A 92 16.59 9.19 0.32
C SER A 92 18.03 8.68 0.12
N PRO A 93 18.36 8.13 -1.06
CA PRO A 93 17.49 7.90 -2.21
C PRO A 93 16.74 6.55 -2.21
N ALA A 94 16.92 5.71 -1.19
CA ALA A 94 16.47 4.31 -1.20
C ALA A 94 14.95 4.14 -1.07
N ALA A 95 14.30 4.87 -0.18
CA ALA A 95 12.88 4.69 0.09
C ALA A 95 12.25 5.98 0.60
N TYR A 96 10.98 6.17 0.26
CA TYR A 96 10.18 7.27 0.76
C TYR A 96 8.75 6.79 0.98
N THR A 97 8.08 7.30 2.00
CA THR A 97 6.63 7.17 2.12
C THR A 97 6.01 8.42 2.73
N SER A 98 4.86 8.79 2.18
CA SER A 98 3.99 9.86 2.63
C SER A 98 2.62 9.26 2.95
N VAL A 99 2.04 9.65 4.07
CA VAL A 99 0.64 9.34 4.39
C VAL A 99 -0.06 10.59 4.88
N ARG A 100 -1.25 10.81 4.32
CA ARG A 100 -2.07 11.98 4.61
C ARG A 100 -3.52 11.60 4.85
N VAL A 101 -4.12 12.18 5.88
CA VAL A 101 -5.57 12.12 6.10
C VAL A 101 -6.11 13.50 6.35
N ASP A 102 -7.17 13.86 5.64
CA ASP A 102 -7.92 15.11 5.84
C ASP A 102 -9.38 14.82 6.20
N GLY A 103 -10.10 15.84 6.67
CA GLY A 103 -11.56 15.76 6.85
C GLY A 103 -12.05 14.80 7.94
N ARG A 104 -11.19 14.39 8.89
CA ARG A 104 -11.49 13.39 9.93
C ARG A 104 -12.71 13.70 10.82
N ALA A 105 -13.04 14.98 10.96
CA ALA A 105 -14.18 15.42 11.76
C ALA A 105 -15.53 15.20 11.06
N ASP A 106 -15.55 14.96 9.75
CA ASP A 106 -16.78 14.83 8.96
C ASP A 106 -16.64 13.73 7.89
N PRO A 107 -17.44 12.63 7.95
CA PRO A 107 -17.42 11.55 6.95
C PRO A 107 -17.52 12.05 5.50
N ALA A 108 -18.31 13.10 5.26
CA ALA A 108 -18.52 13.63 3.91
C ALA A 108 -17.27 14.31 3.33
N THR A 109 -16.26 14.57 4.16
CA THR A 109 -14.99 15.20 3.74
C THR A 109 -13.77 14.33 4.02
N LEU A 110 -13.93 13.20 4.71
CA LEU A 110 -12.85 12.28 5.04
C LEU A 110 -12.20 11.75 3.76
N SER A 111 -10.91 12.00 3.59
CA SER A 111 -10.11 11.45 2.50
C SER A 111 -8.81 10.86 3.04
N LEU A 112 -8.35 9.79 2.38
CA LEU A 112 -7.09 9.13 2.68
C LEU A 112 -6.21 9.23 1.44
N SER A 113 -4.92 9.56 1.62
CA SER A 113 -3.93 9.52 0.56
C SER A 113 -2.62 8.93 1.07
N LEU A 114 -2.01 8.08 0.26
CA LEU A 114 -0.78 7.37 0.60
C LEU A 114 0.11 7.32 -0.63
N ASP A 115 1.37 7.69 -0.44
CA ASP A 115 2.44 7.54 -1.41
C ASP A 115 3.54 6.64 -0.84
N THR A 116 3.99 5.67 -1.62
CA THR A 116 5.17 4.87 -1.31
C THR A 116 6.09 4.81 -2.51
N VAL A 117 7.38 4.99 -2.28
CA VAL A 117 8.43 4.90 -3.28
C VAL A 117 9.54 4.03 -2.73
N ALA A 118 9.98 3.07 -3.54
CA ALA A 118 11.21 2.33 -3.31
C ALA A 118 12.10 2.48 -4.54
N THR A 119 13.37 2.74 -4.31
CA THR A 119 14.42 2.82 -5.34
C THR A 119 15.38 1.67 -5.11
N LEU A 120 15.87 1.08 -6.20
CA LEU A 120 16.89 0.04 -6.15
C LEU A 120 18.22 0.67 -5.74
N GLU A 121 18.53 0.58 -4.46
CA GLU A 121 19.90 0.66 -3.94
C GLU A 121 20.60 -0.70 -4.02
N PRO A 122 21.94 -0.79 -3.88
CA PRO A 122 22.71 -2.02 -4.15
C PRO A 122 22.21 -3.29 -3.45
N ASN A 123 21.43 -3.17 -2.37
CA ASN A 123 20.91 -4.32 -1.62
C ASN A 123 19.38 -4.33 -1.45
N GLY A 124 18.65 -3.39 -2.06
CA GLY A 124 17.18 -3.34 -2.03
C GLY A 124 16.57 -2.42 -0.96
N ALA A 125 15.29 -2.10 -1.14
CA ALA A 125 14.54 -1.19 -0.29
C ALA A 125 13.04 -1.53 -0.27
N SER A 126 12.36 -1.16 0.80
CA SER A 126 10.92 -1.31 0.98
C SER A 126 10.34 -0.07 1.67
N ALA A 127 9.17 0.34 1.22
CA ALA A 127 8.37 1.38 1.86
C ALA A 127 6.96 0.82 2.05
N THR A 128 6.44 0.94 3.27
CA THR A 128 5.10 0.51 3.63
C THR A 128 4.40 1.58 4.43
N ALA A 129 3.15 1.83 4.10
CA ALA A 129 2.31 2.75 4.81
C ALA A 129 0.97 2.11 5.14
N TRP A 130 0.46 2.45 6.33
CA TRP A 130 -0.87 2.08 6.81
C TRP A 130 -1.61 3.34 7.21
N LEU A 131 -2.86 3.44 6.78
CA LEU A 131 -3.66 4.62 6.98
C LEU A 131 -5.06 4.26 7.45
N HIS A 132 -5.37 4.60 8.69
CA HIS A 132 -6.69 4.41 9.28
C HIS A 132 -7.40 5.77 9.35
N GLY A 133 -8.54 5.88 8.68
CA GLY A 133 -9.36 7.11 8.68
C GLY A 133 -10.10 7.38 10.00
N GLY A 134 -10.00 6.47 10.96
CA GLY A 134 -10.76 6.50 12.20
C GLY A 134 -12.04 5.68 12.12
N VAL A 135 -12.79 5.72 13.22
CA VAL A 135 -14.09 5.06 13.35
C VAL A 135 -15.13 6.17 13.49
N LEU A 136 -16.11 6.14 12.60
CA LEU A 136 -17.19 7.14 12.54
C LEU A 136 -18.49 6.51 13.02
N PRO A 137 -18.88 6.75 14.29
CA PRO A 137 -20.10 6.20 14.84
C PRO A 137 -21.34 6.83 14.20
N PHE A 138 -22.41 6.06 14.06
CA PHE A 138 -23.69 6.52 13.52
C PHE A 138 -24.89 5.86 14.21
N ILE A 139 -26.05 6.50 14.05
CA ILE A 139 -27.37 5.95 14.37
C ILE A 139 -28.16 5.85 13.06
N LEU A 140 -28.70 4.67 12.79
CA LEU A 140 -29.61 4.37 11.69
C LEU A 140 -31.03 4.21 12.26
N SER A 141 -32.02 4.87 11.67
CA SER A 141 -33.42 4.72 12.10
C SER A 141 -33.95 3.29 11.93
N ALA A 142 -35.06 2.99 12.60
CA ALA A 142 -35.84 1.77 12.41
C ALA A 142 -36.24 1.60 10.94
N ASN A 143 -36.46 0.35 10.50
CA ASN A 143 -36.93 0.01 9.15
C ASN A 143 -36.20 0.75 8.02
N THR A 144 -34.90 0.99 8.16
CA THR A 144 -34.10 1.77 7.21
C THR A 144 -32.97 0.91 6.62
N GLY A 145 -32.84 0.93 5.30
CA GLY A 145 -31.69 0.43 4.56
C GLY A 145 -30.67 1.54 4.35
N VAL A 146 -29.38 1.20 4.46
CA VAL A 146 -28.28 2.11 4.16
C VAL A 146 -27.26 1.41 3.28
N THR A 147 -26.77 2.13 2.26
CA THR A 147 -25.60 1.72 1.49
C THR A 147 -24.52 2.78 1.62
N PHE A 148 -23.35 2.40 2.11
CA PHE A 148 -22.17 3.24 2.17
C PHE A 148 -21.29 3.02 0.93
N HIS A 149 -20.74 4.09 0.37
CA HIS A 149 -19.85 4.05 -0.78
C HIS A 149 -18.57 4.86 -0.52
N SER A 150 -17.44 4.33 -0.98
CA SER A 150 -16.17 5.07 -1.09
C SER A 150 -15.46 4.64 -2.37
N THR A 151 -14.99 5.61 -3.15
CA THR A 151 -14.19 5.33 -4.34
C THR A 151 -12.73 5.20 -3.92
N VAL A 152 -12.09 4.12 -4.36
CA VAL A 152 -10.68 3.87 -4.15
C VAL A 152 -9.96 3.93 -5.49
N LEU A 153 -8.92 4.76 -5.56
CA LEU A 153 -7.97 4.79 -6.66
C LEU A 153 -6.67 4.15 -6.19
N LEU A 154 -6.20 3.16 -6.96
CA LEU A 154 -4.95 2.47 -6.76
C LEU A 154 -4.10 2.68 -8.01
N GLN A 155 -3.00 3.41 -7.86
CA GLN A 155 -2.05 3.66 -8.92
C GLN A 155 -0.68 3.15 -8.51
N GLY A 156 0.00 2.47 -9.41
CA GLY A 156 1.33 1.97 -9.16
C GLY A 156 2.09 1.82 -10.45
N GLU A 157 3.38 2.14 -10.42
CA GLU A 157 4.25 1.94 -11.56
C GLU A 157 5.54 1.26 -11.12
N ARG A 158 6.07 0.46 -12.03
CA ARG A 158 7.38 -0.15 -11.92
C ARG A 158 8.24 0.27 -13.10
N GLY A 159 9.49 0.64 -12.80
CA GLY A 159 10.53 0.83 -13.80
C GLY A 159 10.84 -0.43 -14.61
N THR A 160 11.70 -0.27 -15.61
CA THR A 160 12.09 -1.35 -16.55
C THR A 160 13.23 -2.23 -16.03
N GLU A 161 13.87 -1.85 -14.93
CA GLU A 161 15.01 -2.58 -14.38
C GLU A 161 14.55 -3.83 -13.61
N PRO A 162 15.14 -5.00 -13.88
CA PRO A 162 14.70 -6.25 -13.27
C PRO A 162 15.22 -6.38 -11.82
N GLY A 163 14.33 -6.27 -10.82
CA GLY A 163 14.52 -6.87 -9.50
C GLY A 163 13.99 -8.32 -9.48
N ILE A 164 14.46 -9.17 -8.55
CA ILE A 164 13.86 -10.52 -8.35
C ILE A 164 12.52 -10.39 -7.63
N TYR A 165 12.44 -9.43 -6.70
CA TYR A 165 11.25 -9.14 -5.93
C TYR A 165 10.93 -7.67 -6.07
N ASP A 166 10.18 -7.36 -7.13
CA ASP A 166 9.48 -6.09 -7.24
C ASP A 166 8.03 -6.38 -6.91
N ALA A 167 7.63 -6.01 -5.70
CA ALA A 167 6.27 -6.19 -5.23
C ALA A 167 5.67 -4.83 -4.95
N TRP A 168 4.55 -4.56 -5.62
CA TRP A 168 3.64 -3.51 -5.18
C TRP A 168 2.35 -4.16 -4.72
N LEU A 169 1.97 -3.86 -3.48
CA LEU A 169 0.70 -4.26 -2.89
C LEU A 169 -0.01 -3.00 -2.46
N ALA A 170 -1.24 -2.84 -2.92
CA ALA A 170 -2.11 -1.76 -2.51
C ALA A 170 -3.49 -2.30 -2.18
N SER A 171 -4.07 -1.85 -1.08
CA SER A 171 -5.43 -2.23 -0.69
C SER A 171 -6.19 -1.06 -0.11
N GLY A 172 -7.47 -0.97 -0.45
CA GLY A 172 -8.45 -0.11 0.18
C GLY A 172 -9.59 -0.95 0.77
N THR A 173 -10.05 -0.59 1.95
CA THR A 173 -11.08 -1.32 2.69
C THR A 173 -12.12 -0.35 3.24
N LEU A 174 -13.39 -0.72 3.10
CA LEU A 174 -14.54 -0.08 3.74
C LEU A 174 -15.18 -1.11 4.68
N THR A 175 -15.24 -0.78 5.96
CA THR A 175 -15.83 -1.65 6.99
C THR A 175 -16.98 -0.94 7.69
N VAL A 176 -18.10 -1.64 7.87
CA VAL A 176 -19.22 -1.22 8.70
C VAL A 176 -19.39 -2.24 9.83
N SER A 177 -19.47 -1.77 11.07
CA SER A 177 -19.76 -2.58 12.25
C SER A 177 -21.08 -2.11 12.87
N LEU A 178 -21.86 -3.02 13.44
CA LEU A 178 -23.14 -2.73 14.09
C LEU A 178 -23.17 -3.28 15.51
N ASP A 179 -23.74 -2.50 16.42
CA ASP A 179 -23.85 -2.89 17.82
C ASP A 179 -25.04 -3.82 18.08
N GLY A 180 -24.96 -4.60 19.15
CA GLY A 180 -26.06 -5.43 19.62
C GLY A 180 -26.35 -6.68 18.78
N LEU A 181 -25.59 -6.92 17.71
CA LEU A 181 -25.65 -8.14 16.91
C LEU A 181 -24.68 -9.22 17.42
N ALA A 182 -24.98 -10.48 17.11
CA ALA A 182 -24.10 -11.59 17.45
C ALA A 182 -22.73 -11.48 16.72
N PRO A 183 -21.64 -11.98 17.32
CA PRO A 183 -20.34 -12.02 16.65
C PRO A 183 -20.43 -12.67 15.26
N GLY A 184 -19.85 -12.02 14.24
CA GLY A 184 -19.90 -12.46 12.85
C GLY A 184 -21.13 -12.01 12.06
N GLN A 185 -22.10 -11.35 12.70
CA GLN A 185 -23.23 -10.69 12.04
C GLN A 185 -23.17 -9.16 12.12
N SER A 186 -22.27 -8.63 12.95
CA SER A 186 -22.10 -7.20 13.16
C SER A 186 -21.21 -6.53 12.13
N VAL A 187 -20.28 -7.26 11.48
CA VAL A 187 -19.24 -6.67 10.65
C VAL A 187 -19.45 -7.01 9.18
N PHE A 188 -19.54 -5.98 8.36
CA PHE A 188 -19.66 -6.04 6.91
C PHE A 188 -18.45 -5.35 6.32
N THR A 189 -17.85 -5.94 5.29
CA THR A 189 -16.62 -5.40 4.71
C THR A 189 -16.62 -5.60 3.21
N ASP A 190 -16.34 -4.52 2.48
CA ASP A 190 -15.91 -4.58 1.09
C ASP A 190 -14.47 -4.11 1.00
N TYR A 191 -13.66 -4.82 0.23
CA TYR A 191 -12.24 -4.54 0.11
C TYR A 191 -11.76 -4.80 -1.30
N VAL A 192 -10.73 -4.07 -1.69
CA VAL A 192 -9.99 -4.32 -2.92
C VAL A 192 -8.50 -4.36 -2.62
N ALA A 193 -7.82 -5.31 -3.24
CA ALA A 193 -6.38 -5.42 -3.19
C ALA A 193 -5.86 -5.63 -4.61
N VAL A 194 -4.85 -4.87 -4.98
CA VAL A 194 -4.08 -5.09 -6.21
C VAL A 194 -2.67 -5.45 -5.82
N THR A 195 -2.21 -6.56 -6.37
CA THR A 195 -0.84 -7.01 -6.25
C THR A 195 -0.22 -7.00 -7.63
N LEU A 196 0.85 -6.25 -7.80
CA LEU A 196 1.76 -6.42 -8.91
C LEU A 196 2.83 -7.41 -8.49
N SER A 197 2.70 -8.63 -9.03
CA SER A 197 3.66 -9.72 -8.85
C SER A 197 4.38 -9.95 -10.18
N PRO A 198 5.70 -10.18 -10.19
CA PRO A 198 6.51 -9.97 -11.39
C PRO A 198 6.39 -11.08 -12.44
N SER A 199 6.27 -10.65 -13.70
CA SER A 199 7.05 -11.22 -14.79
C SER A 199 8.26 -10.29 -15.04
N PRO A 200 9.50 -10.82 -15.22
CA PRO A 200 10.66 -10.00 -15.54
C PRO A 200 10.51 -9.29 -16.90
N GLY A 201 10.94 -8.03 -17.00
CA GLY A 201 11.30 -7.39 -18.27
C GLY A 201 10.35 -6.32 -18.84
N ASP A 202 9.09 -6.29 -18.41
CA ASP A 202 8.14 -5.28 -18.90
C ASP A 202 7.78 -4.26 -17.81
N PRO A 203 7.80 -2.94 -18.08
CA PRO A 203 7.23 -1.98 -17.14
C PRO A 203 5.76 -2.33 -16.94
N VAL A 204 5.32 -2.33 -15.69
CA VAL A 204 3.92 -2.58 -15.34
C VAL A 204 3.41 -1.35 -14.63
N ALA A 205 2.35 -0.77 -15.19
CA ALA A 205 1.57 0.27 -14.55
C ALA A 205 0.19 -0.29 -14.22
N VAL A 206 -0.30 0.07 -13.05
CA VAL A 206 -1.69 -0.11 -12.64
C VAL A 206 -2.29 1.26 -12.49
N ASP A 207 -3.47 1.42 -13.08
CA ASP A 207 -4.38 2.51 -12.81
C ASP A 207 -5.75 1.87 -12.63
N PHE A 208 -6.17 1.71 -11.38
CA PHE A 208 -7.34 0.95 -11.03
C PHE A 208 -8.24 1.76 -10.10
N THR A 209 -9.46 2.01 -10.53
CA THR A 209 -10.49 2.66 -9.72
C THR A 209 -11.60 1.67 -9.41
N ARG A 210 -12.01 1.59 -8.14
CA ARG A 210 -13.17 0.80 -7.73
C ARG A 210 -13.99 1.52 -6.66
N VAL A 211 -15.31 1.47 -6.81
CA VAL A 211 -16.24 1.83 -5.75
C VAL A 211 -16.36 0.64 -4.79
N LEU A 212 -16.00 0.86 -3.53
CA LEU A 212 -16.32 -0.05 -2.43
C LEU A 212 -17.72 0.24 -1.92
N SER A 213 -18.50 -0.80 -1.66
CA SER A 213 -19.89 -0.67 -1.25
C SER A 213 -20.25 -1.63 -0.13
N VAL A 214 -20.89 -1.13 0.92
CA VAL A 214 -21.41 -1.95 2.01
C VAL A 214 -22.88 -1.64 2.23
N ASP A 215 -23.72 -2.67 2.05
CA ASP A 215 -25.17 -2.60 2.23
C ASP A 215 -25.58 -3.16 3.60
N TYR A 216 -26.49 -2.46 4.28
CA TYR A 216 -27.14 -2.94 5.49
C TYR A 216 -28.64 -2.61 5.50
N SER A 217 -29.43 -3.44 6.18
CA SER A 217 -30.88 -3.27 6.34
C SER A 217 -31.31 -3.45 7.79
N ASN A 218 -31.63 -2.36 8.48
CA ASN A 218 -32.24 -2.41 9.79
C ASN A 218 -33.73 -2.73 9.64
N ARG A 219 -34.13 -4.00 9.76
CA ARG A 219 -35.53 -4.44 9.69
C ARG A 219 -36.21 -4.50 11.06
N THR A 220 -35.65 -3.80 12.05
CA THR A 220 -36.21 -3.76 13.40
C THR A 220 -37.03 -2.48 13.59
N ALA A 221 -37.95 -2.52 14.56
CA ALA A 221 -38.73 -1.36 14.96
C ALA A 221 -37.94 -0.36 15.84
N ALA A 222 -36.64 -0.58 16.04
CA ALA A 222 -35.77 0.26 16.85
C ALA A 222 -34.63 0.83 15.98
N SER A 223 -34.07 1.97 16.41
CA SER A 223 -32.83 2.46 15.82
C SER A 223 -31.66 1.53 16.14
N MET A 224 -30.63 1.58 15.31
CA MET A 224 -29.42 0.80 15.47
C MET A 224 -28.21 1.73 15.49
N THR A 225 -27.25 1.43 16.38
CA THR A 225 -25.95 2.08 16.39
C THR A 225 -24.93 1.24 15.63
N GLY A 226 -23.98 1.91 15.01
CA GLY A 226 -22.89 1.26 14.32
C GLY A 226 -21.74 2.22 14.07
N ASP A 227 -20.74 1.71 13.36
CA ASP A 227 -19.49 2.38 13.06
C ASP A 227 -19.13 2.14 11.60
N VAL A 228 -18.58 3.16 10.93
CA VAL A 228 -17.95 3.00 9.61
C VAL A 228 -16.48 3.40 9.67
N ALA A 229 -15.63 2.64 8.99
CA ALA A 229 -14.18 2.86 8.97
C ALA A 229 -13.60 2.64 7.57
N LEU A 230 -12.59 3.46 7.25
CA LEU A 230 -11.79 3.36 6.03
C LEU A 230 -10.35 2.99 6.38
N LEU A 231 -9.76 2.11 5.58
CA LEU A 231 -8.36 1.69 5.71
C LEU A 231 -7.70 1.63 4.33
N ALA A 232 -6.54 2.26 4.21
CA ALA A 232 -5.65 2.12 3.07
C ALA A 232 -4.30 1.54 3.50
N ILE A 233 -3.75 0.62 2.70
CA ILE A 233 -2.42 0.05 2.91
C ILE A 233 -1.70 0.05 1.57
N GLY A 234 -0.49 0.58 1.54
CA GLY A 234 0.39 0.54 0.37
C GLY A 234 1.75 0.02 0.75
N THR A 235 2.31 -0.83 -0.10
CA THR A 235 3.67 -1.38 0.04
C THR A 235 4.34 -1.38 -1.31
N THR A 236 5.52 -0.79 -1.40
CA THR A 236 6.46 -0.94 -2.51
C THR A 236 7.72 -1.60 -1.97
N ALA A 237 8.15 -2.70 -2.56
CA ALA A 237 9.41 -3.34 -2.25
C ALA A 237 10.16 -3.67 -3.54
N ILE A 238 11.47 -3.44 -3.51
CA ILE A 238 12.40 -3.75 -4.59
C ILE A 238 13.60 -4.47 -3.99
N ALA A 239 13.96 -5.62 -4.55
CA ALA A 239 15.18 -6.33 -4.19
C ALA A 239 16.03 -6.62 -5.43
N PRO A 240 17.35 -6.39 -5.37
CA PRO A 240 18.25 -6.71 -6.47
C PRO A 240 18.21 -8.19 -6.77
N VAL A 241 18.46 -8.53 -8.03
CA VAL A 241 18.87 -9.87 -8.42
C VAL A 241 20.23 -10.14 -7.78
N PRO A 242 20.40 -11.14 -6.89
CA PRO A 242 21.73 -11.58 -6.52
C PRO A 242 22.41 -12.00 -7.81
N GLU A 243 23.40 -11.21 -8.23
CA GLU A 243 24.24 -11.65 -9.33
C GLU A 243 24.77 -13.02 -8.94
N PRO A 244 24.62 -14.06 -9.78
CA PRO A 244 25.11 -15.39 -9.46
C PRO A 244 26.63 -15.35 -9.40
N GLY A 245 27.18 -14.98 -8.24
CA GLY A 245 28.61 -14.83 -7.98
C GLY A 245 29.40 -14.46 -9.23
N GLY A 246 28.99 -13.41 -9.97
CA GLY A 246 29.50 -13.16 -11.31
C GLY A 246 31.02 -13.04 -11.31
N LEU A 247 31.56 -12.51 -10.21
CA LEU A 247 32.98 -12.39 -9.94
C LEU A 247 33.63 -13.77 -9.63
N PRO A 248 33.16 -14.60 -8.69
CA PRO A 248 33.65 -15.98 -8.56
C PRO A 248 33.53 -16.82 -9.83
N MET A 249 32.43 -16.71 -10.59
CA MET A 249 32.22 -17.41 -11.86
C MET A 249 33.18 -16.89 -12.94
N ALA A 250 33.39 -15.57 -13.05
CA ALA A 250 34.35 -14.98 -13.96
C ALA A 250 35.80 -15.34 -13.57
N LEU A 251 36.14 -15.31 -12.29
CA LEU A 251 37.45 -15.74 -11.79
C LEU A 251 37.67 -17.23 -12.02
N ALA A 252 36.66 -18.08 -11.81
CA ALA A 252 36.71 -19.50 -12.13
C ALA A 252 36.90 -19.72 -13.64
N GLY A 253 36.19 -18.95 -14.47
CA GLY A 253 36.35 -18.95 -15.93
C GLY A 253 37.76 -18.55 -16.36
N LEU A 254 38.31 -17.46 -15.80
CA LEU A 254 39.68 -17.01 -16.06
C LEU A 254 40.72 -18.04 -15.59
N ALA A 255 40.51 -18.67 -14.43
CA ALA A 255 41.37 -19.73 -13.92
C ALA A 255 41.38 -20.95 -14.85
N LEU A 256 40.23 -21.36 -15.37
CA LEU A 256 40.10 -22.45 -16.35
C LEU A 256 40.81 -22.12 -17.68
N VAL A 257 40.68 -20.88 -18.17
CA VAL A 257 41.38 -20.42 -19.38
C VAL A 257 42.90 -20.41 -19.16
N GLY A 258 43.37 -19.86 -18.04
CA GLY A 258 44.79 -19.84 -17.69
C GLY A 258 45.39 -21.25 -17.58
N TRP A 259 44.65 -22.19 -16.98
CA TRP A 259 45.06 -23.59 -16.89
C TRP A 259 45.17 -24.27 -18.27
N ARG A 260 44.23 -23.99 -19.17
CA ARG A 260 44.24 -24.55 -20.53
C ARG A 260 45.39 -24.01 -21.38
N VAL A 261 45.72 -22.73 -21.27
CA VAL A 261 46.87 -22.12 -21.97
C VAL A 261 48.18 -22.76 -21.49
N ARG A 262 48.34 -22.96 -20.17
CA ARG A 262 49.53 -23.62 -19.60
C ARG A 262 49.72 -25.07 -20.04
N ARG A 263 48.66 -25.80 -20.41
CA ARG A 263 48.75 -27.18 -20.91
C ARG A 263 49.11 -27.31 -22.38
N ARG A 264 49.05 -26.21 -23.16
CA ARG A 264 49.29 -26.22 -24.62
C ARG A 264 50.60 -25.56 -25.04
N GLY A 265 51.29 -24.89 -24.14
CA GLY A 265 52.65 -24.37 -24.33
C GLY A 265 53.64 -25.23 -23.57
#